data_AF-A0A920MWU9-F1
#
_entry.id   AF-A0A920MWU9-F1
#
_cell.length_a   1.000
_cell.length_b   1.000
_cell.length_c   1.000
_cell.angle_alpha   90.00
_cell.angle_beta   90.00
_cell.angle_gamma   90.00
#
_symmetry.space_group_name_H-M   'P 1'
#
loop_
_entity.id
_entity.type
_entity.pdbx_description
1 polymer ?
#
loop_
_entity_poly.entity_id
_entity_poly.type
_entity_poly.pdbx_seq_one_letter_code
_entity_poly.pdbx_strand_id
1 'polypeptide(L)' 'MGSIQIPGGGQPIISFVEHQTTGGYPIIANVISADIRKVGQLKAGDCFQFELISLGSAEKLKVDQEKFIHNLHPD' A
#
# COMPACT_ATOMS: atom_id res chain seq x y z
N MET A 1 7.70 0.31 -1.27
CA MET A 1 6.50 -0.17 -1.99
C MET A 1 5.27 0.44 -1.35
N GLY A 2 4.34 0.98 -2.14
CA GLY A 2 3.11 1.62 -1.68
C GLY A 2 3.10 3.16 -1.74
N SER A 3 4.19 3.82 -2.13
CA SER A 3 4.24 5.28 -2.15
C SER A 3 3.31 5.87 -3.20
N ILE A 4 2.56 6.90 -2.81
CA ILE A 4 1.61 7.62 -3.66
C ILE A 4 2.29 8.90 -4.14
N GLN A 5 2.69 8.90 -5.41
CA GLN A 5 3.43 9.97 -6.06
C GLN A 5 2.50 10.86 -6.88
N ILE A 6 2.77 12.16 -6.92
CA ILE A 6 2.02 13.13 -7.74
C ILE A 6 2.93 13.71 -8.84
N PRO A 7 2.78 13.27 -10.10
CA PRO A 7 3.44 13.88 -11.25
C PRO A 7 2.92 15.29 -11.54
N GLY A 8 3.60 16.03 -12.42
CA GLY A 8 3.17 17.38 -12.83
C GLY A 8 1.75 17.46 -13.44
N GLY A 9 1.23 16.34 -13.97
CA GLY A 9 -0.14 16.23 -14.48
C GLY A 9 -1.21 15.96 -13.40
N GLY A 10 -0.83 15.83 -12.13
CA GLY A 10 -1.76 15.73 -10.99
C GLY A 10 -2.39 14.36 -10.73
N GLN A 11 -2.26 13.40 -11.67
CA GLN A 11 -2.82 12.05 -11.52
C GLN A 11 -1.92 11.16 -10.64
N PRO A 12 -2.40 10.65 -9.49
CA PRO A 12 -1.58 9.88 -8.57
C PRO A 12 -1.09 8.55 -9.15
N ILE A 13 0.14 8.17 -8.78
CA ILE A 13 0.74 6.87 -9.13
C ILE A 13 1.12 6.15 -7.84
N ILE A 14 0.70 4.88 -7.69
CA ILE A 14 1.14 4.03 -6.58
C ILE A 14 2.36 3.21 -7.04
N SER A 15 3.50 3.37 -6.37
CA SER A 15 4.69 2.53 -6.63
C SER A 15 4.49 1.11 -6.11
N PHE A 16 4.58 0.11 -7.00
CA PHE A 16 4.44 -1.30 -6.65
C PHE A 16 5.77 -2.06 -6.76
N VAL A 17 5.73 -3.39 -6.96
CA VAL A 17 6.90 -4.28 -6.90
C VAL A 17 8.03 -3.90 -7.88
N GLU A 18 7.71 -3.35 -9.05
CA GLU A 18 8.71 -2.96 -10.08
C GLU A 18 9.03 -1.46 -10.12
N HIS A 19 8.77 -0.72 -9.03
CA HIS A 19 9.09 0.71 -9.02
C HIS A 19 10.60 1.00 -9.07
N GLN A 20 10.99 2.08 -9.74
CA GLN A 20 12.34 2.62 -9.65
C GLN A 20 12.63 3.04 -8.20
N THR A 21 13.84 2.75 -7.71
CA THR A 21 14.29 3.09 -6.35
C THR A 21 14.50 4.60 -6.15
N THR A 22 14.64 5.35 -7.24
CA THR A 22 14.79 6.80 -7.25
C THR A 22 13.61 7.41 -8.01
N GLY A 23 12.93 8.39 -7.40
CA GLY A 23 11.81 9.10 -8.02
C GLY A 23 11.94 10.61 -7.79
N GLY A 24 11.53 11.41 -8.78
CA GLY A 24 11.57 12.87 -8.72
C GLY A 24 10.23 13.53 -8.35
N TYR A 25 9.17 12.73 -8.15
CA TYR A 25 7.83 13.25 -7.86
C TYR A 25 7.57 13.34 -6.36
N PRO A 26 6.88 14.39 -5.88
CA PRO A 26 6.43 14.49 -4.50
C PRO A 26 5.61 13.25 -4.08
N ILE A 27 5.90 12.75 -2.89
CA ILE A 27 5.15 11.66 -2.25
C ILE A 27 4.22 12.28 -1.22
N ILE A 28 2.92 12.01 -1.34
CA ILE A 28 1.90 12.61 -0.45
C ILE A 28 1.41 11.65 0.63
N ALA A 29 1.55 10.33 0.40
CA ALA A 29 1.09 9.28 1.30
C ALA A 29 1.76 7.94 0.94
N ASN A 30 1.58 6.94 1.80
CA ASN A 30 2.09 5.59 1.58
C ASN A 30 1.03 4.56 1.99
N VAL A 31 0.75 3.60 1.13
CA VAL A 31 -0.10 2.45 1.44
C VAL A 31 0.63 1.58 2.46
N ILE A 32 -0.05 1.23 3.54
CA ILE A 32 0.54 0.39 4.59
C ILE A 32 0.91 -0.99 4.04
N SER A 33 1.94 -1.61 4.61
CA SER A 33 2.39 -2.93 4.17
C SER A 33 1.30 -3.98 4.29
N ALA A 34 0.46 -3.87 5.33
CA ALA A 34 -0.68 -4.74 5.48
C ALA A 34 -1.54 -4.65 4.21
N ASP A 35 -1.86 -3.47 3.69
CA ASP A 35 -2.81 -3.26 2.60
C ASP A 35 -2.31 -3.43 1.18
N ILE A 36 -1.01 -3.69 1.00
CA ILE A 36 -0.40 -3.74 -0.32
C ILE A 36 -0.99 -4.83 -1.24
N ARG A 37 -1.42 -5.97 -0.67
CA ARG A 37 -2.12 -7.03 -1.43
C ARG A 37 -3.45 -6.59 -2.05
N LYS A 38 -4.16 -5.63 -1.44
CA LYS A 38 -5.41 -5.10 -2.01
C LYS A 38 -5.12 -4.31 -3.28
N VAL A 39 -4.07 -3.48 -3.25
CA VAL A 39 -3.60 -2.71 -4.42
C VAL A 39 -3.18 -3.65 -5.55
N GLY A 40 -2.46 -4.73 -5.24
CA GLY A 40 -2.01 -5.70 -6.25
C GLY A 40 -3.12 -6.50 -6.94
N GLN A 41 -4.36 -6.44 -6.44
CA GLN A 41 -5.52 -7.13 -7.03
C GLN A 41 -6.42 -6.18 -7.84
N LEU A 42 -6.14 -4.87 -7.85
CA LEU A 42 -6.92 -3.90 -8.61
C LEU A 42 -6.76 -4.11 -10.12
N LYS A 43 -7.87 -3.95 -10.85
CA LYS A 43 -7.94 -3.97 -12.31
C LYS A 43 -8.23 -2.57 -12.86
N ALA A 44 -7.99 -2.39 -14.16
CA ALA A 44 -8.35 -1.16 -14.85
C ALA A 44 -9.87 -0.89 -14.71
N GLY A 45 -10.21 0.30 -14.23
CA GLY A 45 -11.60 0.71 -13.99
C GLY A 45 -12.13 0.42 -12.58
N ASP A 46 -11.38 -0.31 -11.74
CA ASP A 46 -11.77 -0.50 -10.34
C ASP A 46 -11.81 0.84 -9.60
N CYS A 47 -12.85 1.01 -8.79
CA CYS A 47 -13.03 2.18 -7.94
C CYS A 47 -12.67 1.82 -6.50
N PHE A 48 -11.85 2.66 -5.86
CA PHE A 48 -11.45 2.51 -4.46
C PHE A 48 -11.21 3.88 -3.84
N GLN A 49 -11.06 3.92 -2.52
CA GLN A 49 -10.77 5.13 -1.77
C GLN A 49 -9.63 4.86 -0.78
N PHE A 50 -8.85 5.90 -0.49
CA PHE A 50 -7.87 5.85 0.59
C PHE A 50 -8.51 6.27 1.90
N GLU A 51 -8.16 5.56 2.96
CA GLU A 51 -8.50 5.92 4.34
C GLU A 51 -7.21 6.34 5.06
N LEU A 52 -7.25 7.52 5.70
CA LEU A 52 -6.14 7.98 6.53
C LEU A 52 -6.17 7.24 7.86
N ILE A 53 -5.07 6.59 8.22
CA ILE A 53 -4.93 5.88 9.49
C ILE A 53 -3.70 6.33 10.27
N SER A 54 -3.71 6.08 11.58
CA SER A 54 -2.56 6.31 12.44
C SER A 54 -1.49 5.23 12.26
N LEU A 55 -0.24 5.56 12.60
CA LEU A 55 0.87 4.58 12.60
C LEU A 55 0.56 3.37 13.48
N GLY A 56 0.02 3.58 14.69
CA GLY A 56 -0.34 2.48 15.59
C GLY A 56 -1.42 1.56 15.02
N SER A 57 -2.37 2.10 14.23
CA SER A 57 -3.36 1.27 13.53
C SER A 57 -2.71 0.46 12.41
N ALA A 58 -1.77 1.06 11.67
CA ALA A 58 -1.01 0.38 10.62
C ALA A 58 -0.18 -0.79 11.18
N GLU A 59 0.52 -0.58 12.30
CA GLU A 59 1.30 -1.61 12.99
C GLU A 59 0.42 -2.74 13.49
N LYS A 60 -0.70 -2.40 14.14
CA LYS A 60 -1.67 -3.38 14.61
C LYS A 60 -2.19 -4.27 13.46
N LEU A 61 -2.60 -3.66 12.35
CA LEU A 61 -3.08 -4.40 11.17
C LEU A 61 -2.02 -5.33 10.58
N LYS A 62 -0.75 -4.91 10.60
CA LYS A 62 0.37 -5.74 10.14
C LYS A 62 0.56 -6.97 11.04
N VAL A 63 0.60 -6.77 12.37
CA VAL A 63 0.74 -7.87 13.34
C VAL A 63 -0.42 -8.84 13.25
N ASP A 64 -1.66 -8.32 13.15
CA ASP A 64 -2.85 -9.16 13.06
C ASP A 64 -2.86 -9.99 11.76
N GLN A 65 -2.35 -9.43 10.65
CA GLN A 65 -2.15 -10.18 9.40
C GLN A 65 -1.10 -11.29 9.54
N GLU A 66 0.06 -11.01 10.15
CA GLU A 66 1.13 -11.99 10.35
C GLU A 66 0.66 -13.16 11.21
N LYS A 67 -0.06 -12.87 12.31
CA LYS A 67 -0.69 -13.89 13.17
C LYS A 67 -1.68 -14.75 12.40
N PHE A 68 -2.53 -14.12 11.58
CA PHE A 68 -3.50 -14.85 10.76
C PHE A 68 -2.80 -15.82 9.81
N ILE A 69 -1.77 -15.37 9.09
CA ILE A 69 -1.01 -16.21 8.16
C ILE A 69 -0.31 -17.36 8.91
N HIS A 70 0.33 -17.08 10.04
CA HIS A 70 0.96 -18.12 10.87
C HIS A 70 -0.05 -19.18 11.31
N ASN A 71 -1.26 -18.78 11.73
CA ASN A 71 -2.30 -19.72 12.14
C ASN A 71 -2.90 -20.56 11.00
N LEU A 72 -2.68 -20.20 9.73
CA LEU A 72 -3.10 -21.01 8.57
C LEU A 72 -2.16 -22.20 8.32
N HIS A 73 -0.90 -22.11 8.76
CA HIS A 73 0.07 -23.18 8.74
C HIS A 73 0.75 -23.26 10.11
N PRO A 74 0.07 -23.85 11.12
CA PRO A 74 0.78 -24.30 12.30
C PRO A 74 1.79 -25.35 11.86
N ASP A 75 3.07 -25.14 12.18
CA ASP A 75 4.14 -26.13 11.98
C ASP A 75 3.78 -27.51 12.58
#